data_AF-A0A382X1X1-F1
#
_entry.id   AF-A0A382X1X1-F1
#
_cell.length_a   1.000
_cell.length_b   1.000
_cell.length_c   1.000
_cell.angle_alpha   90.00
_cell.angle_beta   90.00
_cell.angle_gamma   90.00
#
_symmetry.space_group_name_H-M   'P 1'
#
loop_
_entity.id
_entity.type
_entity.pdbx_description
1 polymer ?
#
loop_
_entity_poly.entity_id
_entity_poly.type
_entity_poly.pdbx_seq_one_letter_code
_entity_poly.pdbx_strand_id
1 'polypeptide(L)' 'MTWSETKVDQIGVQERVARLQSRSIKSDSKKEALTLALSMIDLTTLEGRDSPNKVRQLCYKA' A
#
# COMPACT_ATOMS: atom_id res chain seq x y z
N MET A 1 -19.07 6.78 -17.19
CA MET A 1 -18.17 5.78 -16.57
C MET A 1 -18.67 5.58 -15.15
N THR A 2 -19.49 4.56 -14.93
CA THR A 2 -20.13 4.27 -13.65
C THR A 2 -19.14 3.50 -12.79
N TRP A 3 -18.55 4.16 -11.81
CA TRP A 3 -17.76 3.50 -10.77
C TRP A 3 -18.71 2.62 -9.96
N SER A 4 -18.45 1.32 -9.93
CA SER A 4 -19.12 0.42 -8.99
C SER A 4 -18.75 0.86 -7.58
N GLU A 5 -19.75 1.23 -6.79
CA GLU A 5 -19.59 1.50 -5.37
C GLU A 5 -19.43 0.13 -4.66
N THR A 6 -18.26 -0.47 -4.80
CA THR A 6 -17.96 -1.77 -4.20
C THR A 6 -17.89 -1.57 -2.70
N LYS A 7 -18.91 -2.02 -1.97
CA LYS A 7 -18.93 -1.92 -0.51
C LYS A 7 -17.81 -2.81 0.05
N VAL A 8 -16.81 -2.19 0.66
CA VAL A 8 -15.73 -2.89 1.35
C VAL A 8 -16.17 -3.18 2.78
N ASP A 9 -16.14 -4.46 3.17
CA ASP A 9 -16.27 -4.84 4.57
C ASP A 9 -14.96 -4.53 5.31
N GLN A 10 -14.91 -3.34 5.90
CA GLN A 10 -13.76 -2.85 6.64
C GLN A 10 -13.43 -3.75 7.85
N ILE A 11 -14.44 -4.24 8.56
CA ILE A 11 -14.26 -5.07 9.76
C ILE A 11 -13.68 -6.43 9.36
N GLY A 12 -14.26 -7.08 8.35
CA GLY A 12 -13.76 -8.37 7.85
C GLY A 12 -12.36 -8.29 7.24
N VAL A 13 -11.94 -7.14 6.71
CA VAL A 13 -10.53 -6.92 6.32
C VAL A 13 -9.63 -6.86 7.55
N GLN A 14 -9.99 -6.07 8.56
CA GLN A 14 -9.20 -5.92 9.77
C GLN A 14 -9.02 -7.23 10.54
N GLU A 15 -10.08 -8.04 10.66
CA GLU A 15 -10.00 -9.35 11.33
C GLU A 15 -9.07 -10.34 10.62
N ARG A 16 -9.08 -10.34 9.28
CA ARG A 16 -8.17 -11.18 8.47
C ARG A 16 -6.72 -10.74 8.66
N VAL A 17 -6.47 -9.43 8.66
CA VAL A 17 -5.14 -8.87 8.91
C VAL A 17 -4.66 -9.23 10.33
N ALA A 18 -5.50 -9.08 11.34
CA ALA A 18 -5.17 -9.41 12.73
C ALA A 18 -4.78 -10.90 12.89
N ARG A 19 -5.50 -11.81 12.22
CA ARG A 19 -5.16 -13.25 12.21
C ARG A 19 -3.76 -13.52 11.65
N LEU A 20 -3.37 -12.82 10.58
CA LEU A 20 -2.03 -12.95 9.99
C LEU A 20 -0.92 -12.44 10.92
N GLN A 21 -1.24 -11.49 11.81
CA GLN A 21 -0.30 -10.89 12.76
C GLN A 21 -0.21 -11.62 14.11
N SER A 22 -1.09 -12.59 14.38
CA SER A 22 -1.16 -13.33 15.66
C SER A 22 0.07 -14.18 15.99
N ARG A 23 0.92 -14.47 14.99
CA ARG A 23 2.16 -15.23 15.18
C ARG A 23 3.35 -14.38 14.77
N SER A 24 4.39 -14.41 15.60
CA SER A 24 5.62 -13.71 15.29
C SER A 24 6.32 -14.37 14.10
N ILE A 25 6.44 -13.63 13.00
CA ILE A 25 7.20 -14.03 11.82
C ILE A 25 8.68 -13.66 12.05
N LYS A 26 9.61 -14.49 11.55
CA LYS A 26 11.05 -14.21 11.61
C LYS A 26 11.34 -12.80 11.05
N SER A 27 12.30 -12.10 11.66
CA SER A 27 12.75 -10.76 11.23
C SER A 27 13.00 -10.70 9.73
N ASP A 28 13.70 -11.70 9.20
CA ASP A 28 14.18 -11.66 7.82
C ASP A 28 13.04 -11.88 6.84
N SER A 29 12.11 -12.78 7.16
CA SER A 29 10.88 -12.99 6.38
C SER A 29 10.00 -11.74 6.33
N LYS A 30 9.96 -10.92 7.40
CA LYS A 30 9.24 -9.64 7.38
C LYS A 30 9.88 -8.63 6.42
N LYS A 31 11.22 -8.55 6.40
CA LYS A 31 11.95 -7.65 5.48
C LYS A 31 11.77 -8.07 4.03
N GLU A 32 11.82 -9.37 3.76
CA GLU A 32 11.59 -9.93 2.43
C GLU A 32 10.16 -9.63 1.94
N ALA A 33 9.15 -9.89 2.77
CA ALA A 33 7.77 -9.58 2.45
C ALA A 33 7.54 -8.08 2.21
N LEU A 34 8.19 -7.20 2.99
CA LEU A 34 8.10 -5.76 2.79
C LEU A 34 8.74 -5.33 1.46
N THR A 35 9.90 -5.89 1.12
CA THR A 35 10.60 -5.61 -0.15
C THR A 35 9.77 -6.08 -1.34
N LEU A 36 9.19 -7.29 -1.24
CA LEU A 36 8.29 -7.82 -2.25
C LEU A 36 7.05 -6.92 -2.41
N ALA A 37 6.41 -6.52 -1.32
CA ALA A 37 5.27 -5.61 -1.37
C ALA A 37 5.64 -4.29 -2.06
N LEU A 38 6.77 -3.67 -1.70
CA LEU A 38 7.25 -2.44 -2.33
C LEU A 38 7.49 -2.60 -3.83
N SER A 39 8.01 -3.75 -4.29
CA SER A 39 8.23 -4.02 -5.72
C SER A 39 6.94 -4.10 -6.56
N MET A 40 5.79 -4.25 -5.90
CA MET A 40 4.49 -4.37 -6.55
C MET A 40 3.64 -3.09 -6.43
N ILE A 41 4.18 -2.01 -5.87
CA ILE A 41 3.46 -0.76 -5.65
C ILE A 41 3.91 0.28 -6.66
N ASP A 42 2.94 0.85 -7.39
CA ASP A 42 3.16 2.07 -8.15
C ASP A 42 2.93 3.28 -7.25
N LEU A 43 4.01 3.98 -6.90
CA LEU A 43 3.91 5.25 -6.18
C LEU A 43 3.39 6.32 -7.15
N THR A 44 2.11 6.70 -6.99
CA THR A 44 1.41 7.62 -7.90
C THR A 44 0.85 8.84 -7.16
N THR A 45 0.77 9.97 -7.86
CA THR A 45 0.07 11.18 -7.41
C THR A 45 -0.81 11.70 -8.55
N LEU A 46 -2.07 11.99 -8.25
CA LEU A 46 -3.06 12.51 -9.20
C LEU A 46 -3.75 13.76 -8.64
N GLU A 47 -3.06 14.52 -7.77
CA GLU A 47 -3.63 15.75 -7.24
C GLU A 47 -3.58 16.84 -8.31
N GLY A 48 -4.71 17.50 -8.58
CA GLY A 48 -4.78 18.59 -9.56
C GLY A 48 -3.91 19.82 -9.24
N ARG A 49 -3.24 19.83 -8.09
CA ARG A 49 -2.32 20.87 -7.61
C ARG A 49 -0.88 20.40 -7.50
N ASP A 50 -0.53 19.24 -8.07
CA ASP A 50 0.84 18.76 -8.04
C ASP A 50 1.79 19.78 -8.70
N SER A 51 2.87 20.11 -7.99
CA SER A 51 3.92 20.98 -8.51
C SER A 51 5.07 20.15 -9.09
N PRO A 52 5.87 20.70 -10.03
CA PRO A 52 7.04 19.98 -10.56
C PRO A 52 8.00 19.48 -9.47
N ASN A 53 8.13 20.22 -8.36
CA ASN A 53 8.98 19.82 -7.25
C ASN A 53 8.40 18.61 -6.49
N LYS A 54 7.08 18.58 -6.29
CA LYS A 54 6.37 17.47 -5.65
C LYS A 54 6.54 16.17 -6.46
N VAL A 55 6.41 16.25 -7.77
CA VAL A 55 6.62 15.10 -8.67
C VAL A 55 8.06 14.60 -8.60
N ARG A 56 9.07 15.49 -8.65
CA ARG A 56 10.47 15.08 -8.49
C ARG A 56 10.73 14.37 -7.17
N GLN A 57 10.21 14.91 -6.06
CA GLN A 57 10.35 14.28 -4.74
C GLN A 57 9.68 12.90 -4.67
N LEU A 58 8.58 12.71 -5.39
CA LEU A 58 7.93 11.41 -5.50
C LEU A 58 8.81 10.44 -6.29
N CYS A 59 9.35 10.86 -7.45
CA CYS A 59 10.25 10.03 -8.24
C CYS A 59 11.55 9.64 -7.50
N TYR A 60 12.07 10.50 -6.62
CA TYR A 60 13.23 10.15 -5.78
C TYR A 60 12.94 9.07 -4.72
N LYS A 61 11.67 8.83 -4.39
CA LYS A 61 11.25 7.86 -3.38
C LYS A 61 10.79 6.53 -3.98
N ALA A 62 10.50 6.52 -5.28
CA ALA A 62 10.20 5.32 -6.04
C ALA A 62 11.50 4.57 -6.34
#